data_AF-A0A2J8WEX9-F1
#
_entry.id   AF-A0A2J8WEX9-F1
#
_cell.length_a   1.000
_cell.length_b   1.000
_cell.length_c   1.000
_cell.angle_alpha   90.00
_cell.angle_beta   90.00
_cell.angle_gamma   90.00
#
_symmetry.space_group_name_H-M   'P 1'
#
loop_
_entity.id
_entity.type
_entity.pdbx_description
1 polymer ?
#
loop_
_entity_poly.entity_id
_entity_poly.type
_entity_poly.pdbx_seq_one_letter_code
_entity_poly.pdbx_strand_id
1 'polypeptide(L)'
;MPHSAGGTAGVGLEAAEPTALLTRAEPPSEPTEIRPLKRKKGPAPKMLGNELCSVCGDKASGFHYNVLSCEGCKGFFRRSVIKGARYVCHSGGHCPMDTYMRRKCQECRLRKCRQAGMREECVLSEEQIRLKKL
;
A
#
# COMPACT_ATOMS: atom_id res chain seq x y z
N MET A 1 7.15 51.99 -35.97
CA MET A 1 5.78 52.52 -36.03
C MET A 1 5.14 52.38 -34.65
N PRO A 2 5.06 53.45 -33.83
CA PRO A 2 4.38 53.45 -32.55
C PRO A 2 3.09 54.28 -32.59
N HIS A 3 1.96 53.70 -32.20
CA HIS A 3 0.67 54.36 -31.89
C HIS A 3 -0.12 53.32 -31.07
N SER A 4 -0.91 53.54 -30.01
CA SER A 4 -1.34 54.67 -29.15
C SER A 4 -2.08 53.98 -27.97
N ALA A 5 -1.80 54.29 -26.69
CA ALA A 5 -2.54 55.19 -25.79
C ALA A 5 -4.02 54.83 -25.41
N GLY A 6 -4.30 54.85 -24.09
CA GLY A 6 -5.61 55.04 -23.43
C GLY A 6 -6.26 53.76 -22.85
N GLY A 7 -6.63 53.59 -21.58
CA GLY A 7 -6.78 54.47 -20.42
C GLY A 7 -8.26 54.73 -20.08
N THR A 8 -8.80 54.15 -18.99
CA THR A 8 -9.94 54.65 -18.15
C THR A 8 -10.01 53.83 -16.84
N ALA A 9 -9.88 54.48 -15.66
CA ALA A 9 -10.91 54.72 -14.63
C ALA A 9 -11.69 53.46 -14.16
N GLY A 10 -11.79 53.04 -12.90
CA GLY A 10 -11.72 53.74 -11.62
C GLY A 10 -13.13 53.91 -11.04
N VAL A 11 -13.60 53.01 -10.16
CA VAL A 11 -14.61 53.27 -9.11
C VAL A 11 -14.36 52.34 -7.92
N GLY A 12 -14.18 52.93 -6.74
CA GLY A 12 -14.38 52.26 -5.44
C GLY A 12 -15.73 52.66 -4.86
N LEU A 13 -16.19 51.95 -3.83
CA LEU A 13 -17.12 52.37 -2.75
C LEU A 13 -17.37 51.09 -1.88
N GLU A 14 -16.79 51.00 -0.67
CA GLU A 14 -17.41 51.26 0.67
C GLU A 14 -18.06 49.99 1.27
N ALA A 15 -17.50 49.36 2.32
CA ALA A 15 -17.56 49.66 3.76
C ALA A 15 -18.78 49.03 4.49
N ALA A 16 -18.53 48.06 5.39
CA ALA A 16 -19.31 47.77 6.62
C ALA A 16 -18.74 46.56 7.40
N GLU A 17 -17.94 46.87 8.43
CA GLU A 17 -17.86 46.40 9.84
C GLU A 17 -18.81 45.26 10.39
N PRO A 18 -18.58 44.76 11.63
CA PRO A 18 -18.34 43.36 11.93
C PRO A 18 -19.49 42.65 12.64
N THR A 19 -19.54 41.31 12.56
CA THR A 19 -20.42 40.50 13.42
C THR A 19 -19.58 39.53 14.24
N ALA A 20 -19.55 39.79 15.55
CA ALA A 20 -19.05 38.89 16.57
C ALA A 20 -20.07 37.76 16.88
N LEU A 21 -19.55 36.68 17.48
CA LEU A 21 -20.25 35.60 18.20
C LEU A 21 -21.02 34.59 17.29
N LEU A 22 -20.85 33.27 17.40
CA LEU A 22 -20.84 32.42 18.59
C LEU A 22 -20.04 31.14 18.36
N THR A 23 -19.32 30.72 19.40
CA THR A 23 -18.65 29.42 19.50
C THR A 23 -19.69 28.30 19.57
N ARG A 24 -19.44 27.18 18.87
CA ARG A 24 -19.97 25.87 19.26
C ARG A 24 -18.80 24.91 19.25
N ALA A 25 -18.33 24.57 20.45
CA ALA A 25 -17.37 23.51 20.67
C ALA A 25 -17.99 22.19 20.23
N GLU A 26 -17.38 21.53 19.25
CA GLU A 26 -17.66 20.13 18.93
C GLU A 26 -17.19 19.25 20.12
N PRO A 27 -18.02 18.31 20.60
CA PRO A 27 -17.61 17.40 21.67
C PRO A 27 -16.47 16.47 21.21
N PRO A 28 -15.50 16.12 22.07
CA PRO A 28 -14.47 15.15 21.73
C PRO A 28 -15.14 13.79 21.50
N SER A 29 -14.98 13.24 20.29
CA SER A 29 -15.33 11.85 20.02
C SER A 29 -14.34 10.95 20.74
N GLU A 30 -14.87 10.25 21.74
CA GLU A 30 -14.21 9.20 22.52
C GLU A 30 -13.34 8.26 21.65
N PRO A 31 -12.14 7.88 22.12
CA PRO A 31 -11.32 6.90 21.44
C PRO A 31 -12.05 5.56 21.44
N THR A 32 -12.55 5.15 20.28
CA THR A 32 -13.16 3.84 20.11
C THR A 32 -12.05 2.80 20.21
N GLU A 33 -11.85 2.26 21.41
CA GLU A 33 -11.08 1.05 21.66
C GLU A 33 -11.60 -0.05 20.73
N ILE A 34 -10.90 -0.30 19.62
CA ILE A 34 -11.18 -1.42 18.73
C ILE A 34 -10.72 -2.68 19.46
N ARG A 35 -11.61 -3.22 20.30
CA ARG A 35 -11.41 -4.54 20.94
C ARG A 35 -11.25 -5.56 19.80
N PRO A 36 -10.20 -6.40 19.78
CA PRO A 36 -10.07 -7.45 18.78
C PRO A 36 -11.26 -8.39 18.90
N LEU A 37 -12.20 -8.34 17.96
CA LEU A 37 -13.27 -9.34 17.88
C LEU A 37 -12.60 -10.70 17.69
N LYS A 38 -12.68 -11.55 18.72
CA LYS A 38 -12.24 -12.95 18.66
C LYS A 38 -13.02 -13.63 17.54
N ARG A 39 -12.40 -13.75 16.36
CA ARG A 39 -12.95 -14.46 15.20
C ARG A 39 -13.25 -15.89 15.63
N LYS A 40 -14.54 -16.26 15.65
CA LYS A 40 -14.96 -17.65 15.85
C LYS A 40 -14.30 -18.49 14.75
N LYS A 41 -13.50 -19.48 15.14
CA LYS A 41 -12.79 -20.38 14.23
C LYS A 41 -13.81 -21.35 13.61
N GLY A 42 -14.55 -20.87 12.62
CA GLY A 42 -15.35 -21.72 11.74
C GLY A 42 -14.45 -22.65 10.91
N PRO A 43 -15.03 -23.65 10.22
CA PRO A 43 -14.29 -24.51 9.30
C PRO A 43 -13.44 -23.66 8.35
N ALA A 44 -12.19 -24.06 8.12
CA ALA A 44 -11.29 -23.32 7.23
C ALA A 44 -11.98 -23.12 5.86
N PRO A 45 -11.99 -21.89 5.31
CA PRO A 45 -12.55 -21.64 3.98
C PRO A 45 -11.89 -22.58 2.97
N LYS A 46 -12.68 -23.39 2.27
CA LYS A 46 -12.19 -24.22 1.18
C LYS A 46 -11.76 -23.28 0.06
N MET A 47 -10.47 -23.22 -0.26
CA MET A 47 -9.99 -22.46 -1.41
C MET A 47 -10.54 -23.12 -2.69
N LEU A 48 -11.32 -22.39 -3.48
CA LEU A 48 -11.94 -22.91 -4.72
C LEU A 48 -10.94 -23.15 -5.86
N GLY A 49 -9.63 -22.94 -5.63
CA GLY A 49 -8.57 -23.22 -6.61
C GLY A 49 -8.40 -22.17 -7.71
N ASN A 50 -9.25 -21.15 -7.75
CA ASN A 50 -9.26 -20.07 -8.76
C ASN A 50 -8.80 -18.72 -8.20
N GLU A 51 -8.32 -18.69 -6.96
CA GLU A 51 -7.84 -17.48 -6.31
C GLU A 51 -6.61 -16.90 -7.02
N LEU A 52 -6.55 -15.57 -7.11
CA LEU A 52 -5.47 -14.85 -7.79
C LEU A 52 -4.47 -14.26 -6.80
N CYS A 53 -3.21 -14.21 -7.19
CA CYS A 53 -2.14 -13.62 -6.41
C CYS A 53 -2.35 -12.10 -6.29
N SER A 54 -2.46 -11.60 -5.06
CA SER A 54 -2.66 -10.18 -4.77
C SER A 54 -1.52 -9.27 -5.28
N VAL A 55 -0.36 -9.85 -5.62
CA VAL A 55 0.79 -9.11 -6.17
C VAL A 55 0.72 -9.00 -7.70
N CYS A 56 0.60 -10.12 -8.41
CA CYS A 56 0.81 -10.16 -9.86
C CYS A 56 -0.35 -10.73 -10.68
N GLY A 57 -1.46 -11.11 -10.04
CA GLY A 57 -2.64 -11.66 -10.72
C GLY A 57 -2.50 -13.09 -11.24
N ASP A 58 -1.34 -13.73 -11.10
CA ASP A 58 -1.15 -15.15 -11.44
C ASP A 58 -1.94 -16.07 -10.48
N LYS A 59 -2.13 -17.34 -10.85
CA LYS A 59 -2.83 -18.32 -10.00
C LYS A 59 -2.16 -18.44 -8.63
N ALA A 60 -2.93 -18.19 -7.57
CA ALA A 60 -2.43 -18.34 -6.20
C ALA A 60 -2.35 -19.81 -5.81
N SER A 61 -1.28 -20.17 -5.09
CA SER A 61 -1.13 -21.51 -4.51
C SER A 61 -1.57 -21.56 -3.05
N GLY A 62 -1.77 -20.40 -2.42
CA GLY A 62 -2.21 -20.29 -1.03
C GLY A 62 -1.69 -19.02 -0.36
N PHE A 63 -1.77 -18.99 0.97
CA PHE A 63 -1.21 -17.91 1.78
C PHE A 63 0.28 -18.13 2.02
N HIS A 64 1.10 -17.18 1.58
CA HIS A 64 2.54 -17.15 1.84
C HIS A 64 2.90 -15.83 2.50
N TYR A 65 3.60 -15.90 3.63
CA TYR A 65 3.98 -14.72 4.41
C TYR A 65 2.80 -13.80 4.71
N ASN A 66 1.64 -14.40 5.06
CA ASN A 66 0.37 -13.74 5.37
C ASN A 66 -0.41 -13.18 4.17
N VAL A 67 -0.02 -13.47 2.92
CA VAL A 67 -0.69 -12.95 1.71
C VAL A 67 -1.03 -14.07 0.74
N LEU A 68 -2.24 -14.04 0.19
CA LEU A 68 -2.66 -14.91 -0.91
C LEU A 68 -1.80 -14.65 -2.15
N SER A 69 -0.92 -15.58 -2.49
CA SER A 69 0.07 -15.35 -3.53
C SER A 69 0.46 -16.61 -4.30
N CYS A 70 1.13 -16.41 -5.44
CA CYS A 70 1.66 -17.48 -6.26
C CYS A 70 3.07 -17.89 -5.82
N GLU A 71 3.51 -19.09 -6.21
CA GLU A 71 4.86 -19.59 -5.91
C GLU A 71 5.98 -18.66 -6.39
N GLY A 72 5.76 -17.97 -7.52
CA GLY A 72 6.71 -17.01 -8.05
C GLY A 72 6.94 -15.82 -7.11
N CYS A 73 5.87 -15.27 -6.52
CA CYS A 73 5.96 -14.12 -5.60
C CYS A 73 6.43 -14.54 -4.21
N LYS A 74 6.01 -15.72 -3.72
CA LYS A 74 6.56 -16.35 -2.51
C LYS A 74 8.08 -16.48 -2.59
N GLY A 75 8.60 -17.13 -3.62
CA GLY A 75 10.03 -17.37 -3.77
C GLY A 75 10.83 -16.09 -3.99
N PHE A 76 10.26 -15.14 -4.73
CA PHE A 76 10.86 -13.82 -4.92
C PHE A 76 11.00 -13.08 -3.59
N PHE A 77 9.91 -12.92 -2.84
CA PHE A 77 9.91 -12.24 -1.54
C PHE A 77 10.92 -12.85 -0.58
N ARG A 78 10.92 -14.19 -0.43
CA ARG A 78 11.89 -14.90 0.42
C ARG A 78 13.33 -14.54 0.07
N ARG A 79 13.71 -14.63 -1.22
CA ARG A 79 15.08 -14.34 -1.66
C ARG A 79 15.45 -12.87 -1.46
N SER A 80 14.52 -11.96 -1.71
CA SER A 80 14.75 -10.52 -1.54
C SER A 80 14.96 -10.16 -0.08
N VAL A 81 14.16 -10.72 0.83
CA VAL A 81 14.28 -10.47 2.28
C VAL A 81 15.57 -11.08 2.83
N ILE A 82 15.86 -12.35 2.55
CA ILE A 82 17.08 -13.03 3.04
C ILE A 82 18.35 -12.28 2.60
N LYS A 83 18.38 -11.79 1.37
CA LYS A 83 19.55 -11.08 0.83
C LYS A 83 19.59 -9.59 1.21
N GLY A 84 18.57 -9.07 1.89
CA GLY A 84 18.42 -7.62 2.11
C GLY A 84 18.46 -6.83 0.80
N ALA A 85 17.85 -7.38 -0.26
CA ALA A 85 18.02 -6.87 -1.61
C ALA A 85 17.43 -5.46 -1.77
N ARG A 86 18.22 -4.56 -2.37
CA ARG A 86 17.80 -3.21 -2.74
C ARG A 86 17.77 -3.14 -4.26
N TYR A 87 16.58 -3.03 -4.84
CA TYR A 87 16.44 -2.93 -6.29
C TYR A 87 16.22 -1.47 -6.68
N VAL A 88 16.37 -1.19 -7.98
CA VAL A 88 16.11 0.14 -8.54
C VAL A 88 15.10 -0.01 -9.65
N CYS A 89 14.08 0.86 -9.65
CA CYS A 89 13.14 0.96 -10.76
C CYS A 89 13.69 1.92 -11.81
N HIS A 90 13.60 1.54 -13.09
CA HIS A 90 14.03 2.34 -14.23
C HIS A 90 12.85 2.99 -14.98
N SER A 91 11.63 2.86 -14.45
CA SER A 91 10.39 3.28 -15.12
C SER A 91 9.50 4.14 -14.20
N GLY A 92 10.10 4.88 -13.27
CA GLY A 92 9.39 5.85 -12.42
C GLY A 92 8.74 5.29 -11.16
N GLY A 93 9.05 4.06 -10.73
CA GLY A 93 8.65 3.54 -9.41
C GLY A 93 7.20 3.05 -9.28
N HIS A 94 6.40 3.14 -10.35
CA HIS A 94 4.96 2.79 -10.34
C HIS A 94 4.58 1.72 -11.38
N CYS A 95 5.47 0.76 -11.66
CA CYS A 95 5.18 -0.28 -12.65
C CYS A 95 3.93 -1.11 -12.25
N PRO A 96 2.94 -1.28 -13.16
CA PRO A 96 1.82 -2.18 -12.92
C PRO A 96 2.35 -3.61 -12.79
N MET A 97 1.79 -4.38 -11.86
CA MET A 97 2.25 -5.75 -11.62
C MET A 97 1.26 -6.75 -12.17
N ASP A 98 1.66 -7.41 -13.25
CA ASP A 98 1.01 -8.53 -13.89
C ASP A 98 1.99 -9.72 -14.04
N THR A 99 1.60 -10.75 -14.80
CA THR A 99 2.41 -11.96 -15.00
C THR A 99 3.69 -11.72 -15.83
N TYR A 100 3.75 -10.63 -16.61
CA TYR A 100 4.90 -10.22 -17.42
C TYR A 100 5.80 -9.26 -16.65
N MET A 101 5.25 -8.14 -16.18
CA MET A 101 5.98 -7.04 -15.56
C MET A 101 6.63 -7.43 -14.23
N ARG A 102 6.10 -8.45 -13.54
CA ARG A 102 6.74 -9.06 -12.35
C ARG A 102 8.16 -9.59 -12.62
N ARG A 103 8.53 -9.84 -13.88
CA ARG A 103 9.89 -10.26 -14.27
C ARG A 103 10.78 -9.07 -14.65
N LYS A 104 10.21 -7.91 -14.97
CA LYS A 104 10.92 -6.74 -15.49
C LYS A 104 11.34 -5.76 -14.40
N CYS A 105 10.49 -5.51 -13.40
CA CYS A 105 10.81 -4.58 -12.32
C CYS A 105 10.77 -5.25 -10.95
N GLN A 106 11.96 -5.53 -10.41
CA GLN A 106 12.11 -6.17 -9.10
C GLN A 106 11.75 -5.20 -7.97
N GLU A 107 12.10 -3.92 -8.11
CA GLU A 107 11.81 -2.91 -7.09
C GLU A 107 10.31 -2.71 -6.88
N CYS A 108 9.55 -2.45 -7.95
CA CYS A 108 8.10 -2.29 -7.85
C CYS A 108 7.42 -3.59 -7.40
N ARG A 109 7.97 -4.76 -7.76
CA ARG A 109 7.46 -6.05 -7.30
C ARG A 109 7.64 -6.25 -5.81
N LEU A 110 8.83 -5.97 -5.28
CA LEU A 110 9.12 -6.09 -3.85
C LEU A 110 8.30 -5.09 -3.04
N ARG A 111 8.20 -3.86 -3.54
CA ARG A 111 7.31 -2.84 -2.98
C ARG A 111 5.87 -3.33 -2.93
N LYS A 112 5.34 -3.90 -4.02
CA LYS A 112 3.97 -4.42 -4.04
C LYS A 112 3.78 -5.65 -3.13
N CYS A 113 4.79 -6.52 -2.97
CA CYS A 113 4.76 -7.59 -1.98
C CYS A 113 4.54 -7.04 -0.56
N ARG A 114 5.31 -6.03 -0.16
CA ARG A 114 5.16 -5.36 1.15
C ARG A 114 3.81 -4.67 1.29
N GLN A 115 3.38 -3.95 0.27
CA GLN A 115 2.07 -3.27 0.26
C GLN A 115 0.89 -4.24 0.32
N ALA A 116 1.01 -5.43 -0.27
CA ALA A 116 0.01 -6.49 -0.16
C ALA A 116 -0.01 -7.14 1.23
N GLY A 117 0.95 -6.82 2.11
CA GLY A 117 1.03 -7.32 3.49
C GLY A 117 1.97 -8.51 3.69
N MET A 118 2.93 -8.75 2.77
CA MET A 118 3.91 -9.82 2.99
C MET A 118 4.85 -9.43 4.14
N ARG A 119 4.95 -10.32 5.12
CA ARG A 119 5.65 -10.10 6.40
C ARG A 119 7.05 -10.69 6.36
N GLU A 120 8.07 -9.83 6.51
CA GLU A 120 9.48 -10.24 6.49
C GLU A 120 9.81 -11.11 7.71
N GLU A 121 9.16 -10.88 8.85
CA GLU A 121 9.28 -11.68 10.07
C GLU A 121 8.78 -13.13 9.93
N CYS A 122 7.97 -13.42 8.90
CA CYS A 122 7.55 -14.78 8.59
C CYS A 122 8.60 -15.54 7.75
N VAL A 123 9.66 -14.86 7.30
CA VAL A 123 10.79 -15.48 6.62
C VAL A 123 11.77 -15.98 7.69
N LEU A 124 11.77 -17.29 7.93
CA LEU A 124 12.70 -17.90 8.89
C LEU A 124 14.15 -17.74 8.39
N SER A 125 15.01 -17.27 9.29
CA SER A 125 16.47 -17.29 9.12
C SER A 125 17.02 -18.71 9.10
N GLU A 126 18.23 -18.89 8.59
CA GLU A 126 18.89 -20.20 8.54
C GLU A 126 19.03 -20.83 9.93
N GLU A 127 19.30 -20.02 10.96
CA GLU A 127 19.38 -20.50 12.35
C GLU A 127 18.02 -20.98 12.87
N GLN A 128 16.94 -20.25 12.60
CA GLN A 128 15.58 -20.68 12.98
C GLN A 128 15.14 -21.96 12.25
N ILE A 129 15.65 -22.20 11.04
CA ILE A 129 15.40 -23.45 10.31
C ILE A 129 16.20 -24.59 10.95
N ARG A 130 17.45 -24.36 11.34
CA ARG A 130 18.30 -25.35 12.00
C ARG A 130 17.73 -25.80 13.34
N LEU A 131 17.27 -24.86 14.16
CA LEU A 131 16.67 -25.14 15.47
C LEU A 131 15.36 -25.93 15.41
N LYS A 132 14.64 -25.90 14.28
CA LYS A 132 13.41 -26.69 14.08
C LYS A 132 13.65 -28.11 13.55
N LYS A 133 14.89 -28.42 13.17
CA LYS A 133 15.29 -29.75 12.67
C LYS A 133 15.99 -30.60 13.73
N LEU A 134 16.28 -30.03 14.89
CA LEU A 134 16.70 -30.72 16.12
C LEU A 134 15.44 -31.20 16.86
#